data_AF-A0AAW8GFP0-F1
#
_entry.id   AF-A0AAW8GFP0-F1
#
_cell.length_a   1.000
_cell.length_b   1.000
_cell.length_c   1.000
_cell.angle_alpha   90.00
_cell.angle_beta   90.00
_cell.angle_gamma   90.00
#
_symmetry.space_group_name_H-M   'P 1'
#
loop_
_entity.id
_entity.type
_entity.pdbx_description
1 polymer ?
#
loop_
_entity_poly.entity_id
_entity_poly.type
_entity_poly.pdbx_seq_one_letter_code
_entity_poly.pdbx_strand_id
1 'polypeptide(L)'
;MRITVRLAAFLCSALLATVGNAAFAQTRGEVRDTLESSLVVTGDIRIASDGKVKAFQIDRPDKLSGDVTQLIDRAVPSWEFEPILVEGKPAEVRSRMRIRLVAYKREDGNYVLSIRSASFTGDQDEEVDATWLKQQKMPPPAYPAVAAASNVSGTVFLLIKVGADGKVQQAFAEQTNLRVLANGREMARWRKVLEQSAIAATRAWQFTPSANDPKHPEGGWTSRVPIDYSLARQRPGYGTWEPYIPGPHMPAPWLRPELARAQDVDAAQSGTLAPVGEGAIRLRTDLGQG
;
A
#
# COMPACT_ATOMS: atom_id res chain seq x y z
N MET A 1 29.39 68.94 -24.70
CA MET A 1 27.97 69.01 -25.15
C MET A 1 27.58 67.67 -25.75
N ARG A 2 26.41 67.16 -25.36
CA ARG A 2 25.74 65.88 -25.73
C ARG A 2 26.04 64.65 -24.86
N ILE A 3 25.30 64.65 -23.77
CA ILE A 3 24.76 63.54 -22.99
C ILE A 3 24.15 62.46 -23.90
N THR A 4 24.38 61.19 -23.60
CA THR A 4 23.47 60.11 -24.01
C THR A 4 23.42 59.07 -22.90
N VAL A 5 22.46 59.24 -22.00
CA VAL A 5 22.05 58.24 -21.01
C VAL A 5 21.20 57.21 -21.75
N ARG A 6 21.59 55.93 -21.72
CA ARG A 6 20.70 54.82 -22.08
C ARG A 6 20.24 54.14 -20.79
N LEU A 7 19.01 54.43 -20.39
CA LEU A 7 18.25 53.67 -19.41
C LEU A 7 18.09 52.23 -19.93
N ALA A 8 18.69 51.26 -19.26
CA ALA A 8 18.32 49.86 -19.43
C ALA A 8 17.19 49.55 -18.43
N ALA A 9 16.00 49.30 -18.97
CA ALA A 9 14.82 48.91 -18.21
C ALA A 9 15.02 47.51 -17.61
N PHE A 10 14.97 47.41 -16.27
CA PHE A 10 14.84 46.14 -15.57
C PHE A 10 13.40 45.64 -15.71
N LEU A 11 13.17 44.64 -16.56
CA LEU A 11 11.92 43.88 -16.59
C LEU A 11 11.97 42.79 -15.50
N CYS A 12 11.30 43.05 -14.38
CA CYS A 12 10.89 42.04 -13.41
C CYS A 12 9.99 41.01 -14.11
N SER A 13 10.50 39.82 -14.39
CA SER A 13 9.67 38.65 -14.67
C SER A 13 9.67 37.75 -13.44
N ALA A 14 8.64 37.92 -12.61
CA ALA A 14 8.33 37.02 -11.51
C ALA A 14 7.94 35.66 -12.08
N LEU A 15 8.86 34.70 -12.05
CA LEU A 15 8.60 33.31 -12.36
C LEU A 15 7.82 32.70 -11.18
N LEU A 16 6.49 32.73 -11.24
CA LEU A 16 5.65 31.95 -10.33
C LEU A 16 5.92 30.46 -10.59
N ALA A 17 6.64 29.82 -9.68
CA ALA A 17 6.82 28.38 -9.64
C ALA A 17 5.46 27.70 -9.36
N THR A 18 4.84 27.18 -10.42
CA THR A 18 3.64 26.34 -10.34
C THR A 18 4.04 24.90 -9.98
N VAL A 19 4.40 24.68 -8.72
CA VAL A 19 4.60 23.32 -8.20
C VAL A 19 3.24 22.77 -7.79
N GLY A 20 2.48 22.27 -8.78
CA GLY A 20 1.19 21.66 -8.51
C GLY A 20 0.35 21.49 -9.76
N ASN A 21 0.74 20.57 -10.65
CA ASN A 21 -0.16 19.92 -11.63
C ASN A 21 0.51 18.90 -12.59
N ALA A 22 1.78 18.51 -12.37
CA ALA A 22 2.50 17.62 -13.29
C ALA A 22 1.76 16.31 -13.63
N ALA A 23 0.96 15.76 -12.71
CA ALA A 23 0.17 14.54 -12.95
C ALA A 23 -0.95 14.68 -14.02
N PHE A 24 -1.48 15.89 -14.25
CA PHE A 24 -2.59 16.11 -15.21
C PHE A 24 -2.12 16.26 -16.66
N ALA A 25 -0.83 16.52 -16.88
CA ALA A 25 -0.26 16.72 -18.21
C ALA A 25 0.36 15.45 -18.80
N GLN A 26 0.49 14.36 -18.02
CA GLN A 26 1.16 13.14 -18.47
C GLN A 26 0.44 12.50 -19.66
N THR A 27 1.17 12.40 -20.76
CA THR A 27 0.81 11.64 -21.95
C THR A 27 0.74 10.14 -21.64
N ARG A 28 0.10 9.37 -22.52
CA ARG A 28 0.07 7.90 -22.40
C ARG A 28 1.47 7.29 -22.51
N GLY A 29 2.41 7.95 -23.21
CA GLY A 29 3.81 7.55 -23.28
C GLY A 29 4.50 7.65 -21.93
N GLU A 30 4.39 8.79 -21.26
CA GLU A 30 5.00 9.01 -19.94
C GLU A 30 4.39 8.11 -18.86
N VAL A 31 3.09 7.80 -18.92
CA VAL A 31 2.48 6.81 -18.01
C VAL A 31 3.03 5.40 -18.28
N ARG A 32 3.35 5.06 -19.54
CA ARG A 32 3.97 3.77 -19.87
C ARG A 32 5.35 3.62 -19.24
N ASP A 33 6.08 4.71 -19.01
CA ASP A 33 7.39 4.66 -18.34
C ASP A 33 7.25 4.32 -16.83
N THR A 34 6.05 4.53 -16.27
CA THR A 34 5.70 4.12 -14.89
C THR A 34 5.05 2.73 -14.82
N LEU A 35 4.90 2.04 -15.96
CA LEU A 35 4.38 0.68 -16.00
C LEU A 35 5.47 -0.27 -15.48
N GLU A 36 5.22 -0.87 -14.34
CA GLU A 36 6.04 -1.95 -13.81
C GLU A 36 5.33 -3.28 -14.03
N SER A 37 6.09 -4.37 -14.05
CA SER A 37 5.50 -5.69 -13.81
C SER A 37 5.55 -5.95 -12.32
N SER A 38 4.47 -6.44 -11.73
CA SER A 38 4.44 -6.82 -10.31
C SER A 38 4.04 -8.27 -10.09
N LEU A 39 4.54 -8.84 -9.01
CA LEU A 39 4.22 -10.19 -8.53
C LEU A 39 3.98 -10.10 -7.02
N VAL A 40 2.96 -10.80 -6.52
CA VAL A 40 2.78 -10.94 -5.07
C VAL A 40 3.13 -12.37 -4.67
N VAL A 41 4.11 -12.50 -3.78
CA VAL A 41 4.51 -13.75 -3.15
C VAL A 41 3.93 -13.81 -1.75
N THR A 42 3.46 -14.98 -1.34
CA THR A 42 2.89 -15.20 -0.01
C THR A 42 3.70 -16.23 0.74
N GLY A 43 3.61 -16.20 2.06
CA GLY A 43 4.38 -17.08 2.91
C GLY A 43 4.10 -16.82 4.39
N ASP A 44 4.82 -17.50 5.25
CA ASP A 44 4.77 -17.29 6.69
C ASP A 44 6.12 -16.78 7.19
N ILE A 45 6.09 -15.99 8.27
CA ILE A 45 7.29 -15.48 8.93
C ILE A 45 7.15 -15.64 10.45
N ARG A 46 8.27 -15.93 11.11
CA ARG A 46 8.40 -15.99 12.57
C ARG A 46 9.42 -14.94 13.00
N ILE A 47 8.95 -14.02 13.84
CA ILE A 47 9.71 -12.87 14.33
C ILE A 47 10.04 -13.15 15.80
N ALA A 48 11.32 -13.12 16.15
CA ALA A 48 11.79 -13.30 17.52
C ALA A 48 11.40 -12.10 18.40
N SER A 49 11.48 -12.27 19.72
CA SER A 49 11.15 -11.22 20.69
C SER A 49 12.06 -9.98 20.60
N ASP A 50 13.23 -10.07 19.96
CA ASP A 50 14.11 -8.93 19.68
C ASP A 50 13.79 -8.22 18.35
N GLY A 51 12.79 -8.69 17.61
CA GLY A 51 12.38 -8.15 16.30
C GLY A 51 13.11 -8.76 15.10
N LYS A 52 14.03 -9.72 15.28
CA LYS A 52 14.72 -10.37 14.15
C LYS A 52 13.90 -11.49 13.53
N VAL A 53 14.14 -11.78 12.26
CA VAL A 53 13.58 -12.96 11.60
C VAL A 53 14.22 -14.23 12.15
N LYS A 54 13.40 -15.10 12.75
CA LYS A 54 13.81 -16.41 13.25
C LYS A 54 13.64 -17.51 12.19
N ALA A 55 12.58 -17.42 11.39
CA ALA A 55 12.30 -18.34 10.28
C ALA A 55 11.30 -17.70 9.29
N PHE A 56 11.29 -18.17 8.05
CA PHE A 56 10.24 -17.87 7.07
C PHE A 56 10.05 -19.04 6.10
N GLN A 57 8.90 -19.06 5.42
CA GLN A 57 8.59 -20.03 4.37
C GLN A 57 7.81 -19.34 3.26
N ILE A 58 8.15 -19.64 2.00
CA ILE A 58 7.39 -19.17 0.82
C ILE A 58 6.36 -20.23 0.42
N ASP A 59 5.16 -19.80 0.06
CA ASP A 59 4.13 -20.66 -0.51
C ASP A 59 4.47 -21.08 -1.93
N ARG A 60 4.24 -22.35 -2.25
CA ARG A 60 4.35 -22.91 -3.61
C ARG A 60 5.57 -22.37 -4.38
N PRO A 61 6.79 -22.55 -3.83
CA PRO A 61 8.01 -22.04 -4.47
C PRO A 61 8.21 -22.65 -5.87
N ASP A 62 7.63 -23.82 -6.14
CA ASP A 62 7.58 -24.47 -7.46
C ASP A 62 6.85 -23.65 -8.54
N LYS A 63 6.05 -22.66 -8.15
CA LYS A 63 5.33 -21.74 -9.05
C LYS A 63 6.08 -20.42 -9.28
N LEU A 64 7.22 -20.22 -8.64
CA LEU A 64 8.02 -19.00 -8.72
C LEU A 64 9.29 -19.25 -9.53
N SER A 65 9.83 -18.20 -10.16
CA SER A 65 11.14 -18.30 -10.79
C SER A 65 12.24 -18.36 -9.74
N GLY A 66 13.38 -18.98 -10.08
CA GLY A 66 14.54 -19.08 -9.18
C GLY A 66 15.06 -17.71 -8.72
N ASP A 67 15.02 -16.69 -9.59
CA ASP A 67 15.44 -15.33 -9.25
C ASP A 67 14.55 -14.69 -8.18
N VAL A 68 13.23 -14.96 -8.23
CA VAL A 68 12.26 -14.47 -7.25
C VAL A 68 12.52 -15.11 -5.89
N THR A 69 12.68 -16.44 -5.84
CA THR A 69 12.97 -17.13 -4.58
C THR A 69 14.33 -16.70 -4.02
N GLN A 70 15.35 -16.58 -4.86
CA GLN A 70 16.69 -16.19 -4.42
C GLN A 70 16.75 -14.76 -3.86
N LEU A 71 16.00 -13.82 -4.44
CA LEU A 71 15.90 -12.47 -3.90
C LEU A 71 15.28 -12.49 -2.50
N ILE A 72 14.17 -13.21 -2.33
CA ILE A 72 13.47 -13.31 -1.04
C ILE A 72 14.34 -14.01 0.00
N ASP A 73 15.00 -15.12 -0.37
CA ASP A 73 15.88 -15.89 0.51
C ASP A 73 17.09 -15.08 1.01
N ARG A 74 17.55 -14.11 0.21
CA ARG A 74 18.61 -13.18 0.61
C ARG A 74 18.09 -12.04 1.48
N ALA A 75 16.94 -11.48 1.12
CA ALA A 75 16.45 -10.26 1.75
C ALA A 75 15.77 -10.52 3.10
N VAL A 76 14.84 -11.47 3.18
CA VAL A 76 13.99 -11.68 4.36
C VAL A 76 14.79 -11.96 5.64
N PRO A 77 15.87 -12.75 5.65
CA PRO A 77 16.66 -12.97 6.87
C PRO A 77 17.30 -11.71 7.47
N SER A 78 17.48 -10.65 6.66
CA SER A 78 18.06 -9.37 7.10
C SER A 78 17.02 -8.38 7.63
N TRP A 79 15.74 -8.74 7.59
CA TRP A 79 14.67 -7.88 8.06
C TRP A 79 14.64 -7.78 9.58
N GLU A 80 14.43 -6.57 10.06
CA GLU A 80 14.23 -6.25 11.47
C GLU A 80 12.89 -5.57 11.66
N PHE A 81 12.19 -5.93 12.73
CA PHE A 81 10.87 -5.46 13.08
C PHE A 81 10.92 -4.66 14.39
N GLU A 82 9.93 -3.78 14.59
CA GLU A 82 9.64 -3.27 15.92
C GLU A 82 9.25 -4.46 16.83
N PRO A 83 9.88 -4.62 18.01
CA PRO A 83 9.51 -5.69 18.94
C PRO A 83 8.03 -5.60 19.32
N ILE A 84 7.32 -6.71 19.14
CA ILE A 84 5.89 -6.80 19.43
C ILE A 84 5.74 -7.13 20.92
N LEU A 85 4.95 -6.31 21.62
CA LEU A 85 4.73 -6.46 23.05
C LEU A 85 3.42 -7.20 23.29
N VAL A 86 3.49 -8.30 24.06
CA VAL A 86 2.33 -9.00 24.62
C VAL A 86 2.38 -8.81 26.12
N GLU A 87 1.33 -8.23 26.70
CA GLU A 87 1.27 -7.86 28.13
C GLU A 87 2.49 -7.00 28.56
N GLY A 88 2.95 -6.12 27.67
CA GLY A 88 4.10 -5.23 27.91
C GLY A 88 5.47 -5.89 27.82
N LYS A 89 5.55 -7.18 27.44
CA LYS A 89 6.81 -7.91 27.28
C LYS A 89 7.05 -8.25 25.80
N PRO A 90 8.28 -8.10 25.28
CA PRO A 90 8.59 -8.54 23.93
C PRO A 90 8.33 -10.04 23.77
N ALA A 91 7.57 -10.41 22.74
CA ALA A 91 7.16 -11.77 22.47
C ALA A 91 7.54 -12.20 21.04
N GLU A 92 7.74 -13.51 20.88
CA GLU A 92 7.86 -14.12 19.55
C GLU A 92 6.48 -14.14 18.88
N VAL A 93 6.44 -13.83 17.58
CA VAL A 93 5.19 -13.71 16.83
C VAL A 93 5.30 -14.46 15.50
N ARG A 94 4.25 -15.19 15.14
CA ARG A 94 4.04 -15.72 13.80
C ARG A 94 3.13 -14.78 13.02
N SER A 95 3.41 -14.61 11.74
CA SER A 95 2.57 -13.81 10.87
C SER A 95 2.52 -14.38 9.46
N ARG A 96 1.37 -14.17 8.83
CA ARG A 96 1.24 -14.34 7.40
C ARG A 96 1.90 -13.17 6.68
N MET A 97 2.83 -13.48 5.80
CA MET A 97 3.62 -12.54 5.03
C MET A 97 3.14 -12.46 3.57
N ARG A 98 3.11 -11.25 3.03
CA ARG A 98 2.89 -10.96 1.62
C ARG A 98 3.97 -10.00 1.15
N ILE A 99 4.60 -10.29 0.04
CA ILE A 99 5.68 -9.49 -0.54
C ILE A 99 5.28 -9.10 -1.94
N ARG A 100 5.22 -7.79 -2.23
CA ARG A 100 5.12 -7.30 -3.60
C ARG A 100 6.52 -7.13 -4.16
N LEU A 101 6.79 -7.87 -5.23
CA LEU A 101 7.94 -7.67 -6.07
C LEU A 101 7.54 -6.84 -7.28
N VAL A 102 8.48 -6.03 -7.75
CA VAL A 102 8.37 -5.27 -8.98
C VAL A 102 9.58 -5.56 -9.86
N ALA A 103 9.33 -5.61 -11.16
CA ALA A 103 10.34 -5.66 -12.18
C ALA A 103 10.19 -4.43 -13.08
N TYR A 104 11.25 -3.63 -13.15
CA TYR A 104 11.31 -2.46 -14.02
C TYR A 104 12.57 -2.52 -14.89
N LYS A 105 12.47 -1.90 -16.06
CA LYS A 105 13.55 -1.85 -17.03
C LYS A 105 14.51 -0.72 -16.67
N ARG A 106 15.80 -1.01 -16.61
CA ARG A 106 16.87 -0.02 -16.43
C ARG A 106 17.31 0.53 -17.80
N GLU A 107 18.01 1.67 -17.81
CA GLU A 107 18.52 2.33 -19.02
C GLU A 107 19.39 1.41 -19.90
N ASP A 108 20.15 0.50 -19.29
CA ASP A 108 20.98 -0.51 -19.97
C ASP A 108 20.17 -1.63 -20.66
N GLY A 109 18.85 -1.61 -20.51
CA GLY A 109 17.94 -2.60 -21.07
C GLY A 109 17.68 -3.81 -20.19
N ASN A 110 18.41 -3.98 -19.09
CA ASN A 110 18.22 -5.07 -18.14
C ASN A 110 17.01 -4.81 -17.23
N TYR A 111 16.42 -5.90 -16.73
CA TYR A 111 15.36 -5.81 -15.74
C TYR A 111 15.95 -5.94 -14.34
N VAL A 112 15.50 -5.06 -13.43
CA VAL A 112 15.85 -5.13 -12.02
C VAL A 112 14.64 -5.66 -11.27
N LEU A 113 14.83 -6.75 -10.53
CA LEU A 113 13.86 -7.27 -9.59
C LEU A 113 14.09 -6.60 -8.22
N SER A 114 13.03 -6.07 -7.62
CA SER A 114 13.10 -5.45 -6.30
C SER A 114 11.88 -5.81 -5.44
N ILE A 115 12.07 -5.86 -4.12
CA ILE A 115 10.97 -5.92 -3.16
C ILE A 115 10.46 -4.48 -3.00
N ARG A 116 9.26 -4.23 -3.52
CA ARG A 116 8.59 -2.95 -3.35
C ARG A 116 7.98 -2.86 -1.98
N SER A 117 7.28 -3.92 -1.52
CA SER A 117 6.47 -3.82 -0.32
C SER A 117 6.31 -5.13 0.40
N ALA A 118 6.07 -5.07 1.71
CA ALA A 118 5.75 -6.22 2.53
C ALA A 118 4.56 -5.91 3.45
N SER A 119 3.68 -6.88 3.63
CA SER A 119 2.53 -6.79 4.51
C SER A 119 2.44 -8.04 5.37
N PHE A 120 2.09 -7.81 6.63
CA PHE A 120 2.06 -8.82 7.68
C PHE A 120 0.66 -8.79 8.32
N THR A 121 -0.01 -9.93 8.35
CA THR A 121 -1.29 -10.09 9.06
C THR A 121 -1.12 -11.15 10.14
N GLY A 122 -1.74 -10.95 11.31
CA GLY A 122 -1.74 -11.95 12.37
C GLY A 122 -2.33 -13.28 11.89
N ASP A 123 -1.90 -14.38 12.50
CA ASP A 123 -2.53 -15.69 12.30
C ASP A 123 -3.89 -15.68 13.02
N GLN A 124 -4.97 -16.15 12.36
CA GLN A 124 -6.31 -16.19 12.97
C GLN A 124 -6.42 -17.28 14.04
N ASP A 125 -5.49 -18.23 14.04
CA ASP A 125 -5.50 -19.44 14.87
C ASP A 125 -4.54 -19.37 16.08
N GLU A 126 -3.87 -18.24 16.33
CA GLU A 126 -2.94 -18.09 17.47
C GLU A 126 -3.49 -17.19 18.60
N GLU A 127 -3.00 -17.44 19.82
CA GLU A 127 -3.35 -16.75 21.07
C GLU A 127 -2.98 -15.25 21.04
N VAL A 128 -2.10 -14.85 20.11
CA VAL A 128 -1.70 -13.47 19.84
C VAL A 128 -2.55 -12.91 18.69
N ASP A 129 -3.79 -12.51 19.00
CA ASP A 129 -4.64 -11.79 18.07
C ASP A 129 -4.08 -10.37 17.86
N ALA A 130 -3.13 -10.24 16.94
CA ALA A 130 -2.56 -8.96 16.54
C ALA A 130 -3.59 -8.06 15.83
N THR A 131 -4.84 -8.50 15.65
CA THR A 131 -5.91 -7.67 15.10
C THR A 131 -6.75 -7.05 16.20
N TRP A 132 -6.69 -5.73 16.32
CA TRP A 132 -7.52 -4.97 17.26
C TRP A 132 -8.99 -4.84 16.82
N LEU A 133 -9.35 -5.31 15.62
CA LEU A 133 -10.69 -5.20 15.04
C LEU A 133 -11.10 -6.55 14.46
N LYS A 134 -12.20 -7.10 14.98
CA LYS A 134 -12.87 -8.27 14.40
C LYS A 134 -13.93 -7.80 13.41
N GLN A 135 -13.95 -8.41 12.23
CA GLN A 135 -14.95 -8.13 11.21
C GLN A 135 -16.33 -8.65 11.67
N GLN A 136 -17.30 -7.75 11.84
CA GLN A 136 -18.70 -8.15 12.11
C GLN A 136 -19.54 -8.09 10.85
N LYS A 137 -19.46 -6.99 10.10
CA LYS A 137 -20.16 -6.79 8.82
C LYS A 137 -19.28 -5.97 7.89
N MET A 138 -18.93 -6.51 6.75
CA MET A 138 -18.08 -5.83 5.78
C MET A 138 -18.48 -6.22 4.36
N PRO A 139 -19.69 -5.82 3.91
CA PRO A 139 -20.11 -6.05 2.54
C PRO A 139 -19.08 -5.44 1.56
N PRO A 140 -18.72 -6.16 0.49
CA PRO A 140 -17.78 -5.64 -0.49
C PRO A 140 -18.35 -4.39 -1.18
N PRO A 141 -17.52 -3.41 -1.55
CA PRO A 141 -17.97 -2.25 -2.32
C PRO A 141 -18.56 -2.65 -3.66
N ALA A 142 -19.55 -1.88 -4.12
CA ALA A 142 -20.11 -2.07 -5.45
C ALA A 142 -19.08 -1.72 -6.53
N TYR A 143 -18.92 -2.56 -7.55
CA TYR A 143 -18.08 -2.22 -8.70
C TYR A 143 -18.70 -1.05 -9.47
N PRO A 144 -18.00 0.08 -9.66
CA PRO A 144 -18.56 1.20 -10.42
C PRO A 144 -18.85 0.80 -11.87
N ALA A 145 -20.11 0.96 -12.32
CA ALA A 145 -20.54 0.52 -13.65
C ALA A 145 -19.70 1.13 -14.79
N VAL A 146 -19.32 2.40 -14.66
CA VAL A 146 -18.45 3.09 -15.63
C VAL A 146 -17.04 2.51 -15.69
N ALA A 147 -16.51 2.03 -14.56
CA ALA A 147 -15.20 1.39 -14.50
C ALA A 147 -15.28 -0.03 -15.09
N ALA A 148 -16.33 -0.79 -14.74
CA ALA A 148 -16.57 -2.13 -15.27
C ALA A 148 -16.75 -2.11 -16.81
N ALA A 149 -17.57 -1.20 -17.33
CA ALA A 149 -17.78 -1.02 -18.77
C ALA A 149 -16.49 -0.61 -19.52
N SER A 150 -15.58 0.07 -18.83
CA SER A 150 -14.28 0.51 -19.38
C SER A 150 -13.14 -0.48 -19.09
N ASN A 151 -13.45 -1.66 -18.54
CA ASN A 151 -12.46 -2.69 -18.16
C ASN A 151 -11.37 -2.20 -17.20
N VAL A 152 -11.70 -1.20 -16.38
CA VAL A 152 -10.78 -0.59 -15.40
C VAL A 152 -10.72 -1.48 -14.18
N SER A 153 -9.52 -1.92 -13.83
CA SER A 153 -9.24 -2.67 -12.60
C SER A 153 -8.10 -2.04 -11.82
N GLY A 154 -8.12 -2.29 -10.51
CA GLY A 154 -7.16 -1.72 -9.59
C GLY A 154 -7.44 -2.10 -8.15
N THR A 155 -6.52 -1.73 -7.28
CA THR A 155 -6.63 -1.97 -5.84
C THR A 155 -6.59 -0.63 -5.13
N VAL A 156 -7.62 -0.36 -4.33
CA VAL A 156 -7.68 0.81 -3.44
C VAL A 156 -7.19 0.38 -2.08
N PHE A 157 -6.15 1.04 -1.58
CA PHE A 157 -5.66 0.87 -0.22
C PHE A 157 -6.35 1.91 0.66
N LEU A 158 -7.31 1.45 1.46
CA LEU A 158 -8.18 2.31 2.25
C LEU A 158 -7.74 2.27 3.71
N LEU A 159 -7.50 3.43 4.32
CA LEU A 159 -7.41 3.57 5.77
C LEU A 159 -8.80 3.85 6.32
N ILE A 160 -9.22 3.07 7.30
CA ILE A 160 -10.43 3.30 8.08
C ILE A 160 -10.07 3.58 9.53
N LYS A 161 -10.83 4.46 10.16
CA LYS A 161 -10.78 4.73 11.59
C LYS A 161 -12.10 4.30 12.21
N VAL A 162 -12.05 3.34 13.12
CA VAL A 162 -13.22 2.73 13.75
C VAL A 162 -13.38 3.24 15.17
N GLY A 163 -14.60 3.62 15.53
CA GLY A 163 -14.96 4.10 16.85
C GLY A 163 -15.21 2.99 17.87
N ALA A 164 -15.41 3.39 19.14
CA ALA A 164 -15.82 2.52 20.24
C ALA A 164 -17.09 1.71 19.95
N ASP A 165 -18.00 2.29 19.16
CA ASP A 165 -19.24 1.69 18.71
C ASP A 165 -19.05 0.69 17.55
N GLY A 166 -17.81 0.46 17.13
CA GLY A 166 -17.44 -0.43 16.04
C GLY A 166 -17.78 0.09 14.65
N LYS A 167 -18.23 1.33 14.51
CA LYS A 167 -18.54 1.96 13.22
C LYS A 167 -17.32 2.69 12.66
N VAL A 168 -17.25 2.76 11.33
CA VAL A 168 -16.24 3.58 10.65
C VAL A 168 -16.58 5.07 10.82
N GLN A 169 -15.71 5.80 11.51
CA GLN A 169 -15.82 7.25 11.72
C GLN A 169 -15.16 8.05 10.60
N GLN A 170 -14.03 7.56 10.07
CA GLN A 170 -13.29 8.20 8.99
C GLN A 170 -12.78 7.13 8.02
N ALA A 171 -12.73 7.47 6.73
CA ALA A 171 -12.17 6.63 5.68
C ALA A 171 -11.38 7.49 4.70
N PHE A 172 -10.23 7.01 4.25
CA PHE A 172 -9.32 7.73 3.36
C PHE A 172 -8.58 6.77 2.46
N ALA A 173 -8.57 7.02 1.16
CA ALA A 173 -7.76 6.26 0.23
C ALA A 173 -6.33 6.80 0.26
N GLU A 174 -5.41 6.03 0.83
CA GLU A 174 -3.98 6.40 0.89
C GLU A 174 -3.29 6.16 -0.45
N GLN A 175 -3.71 5.15 -1.22
CA GLN A 175 -3.14 4.85 -2.53
C GLN A 175 -4.13 4.04 -3.38
N THR A 176 -4.14 4.30 -4.68
CA THR A 176 -4.89 3.50 -5.65
C THR A 176 -4.02 3.09 -6.83
N ASN A 177 -3.75 1.79 -6.91
CA ASN A 177 -2.95 1.20 -7.99
C ASN A 177 -3.87 0.70 -9.10
N LEU A 178 -3.49 0.94 -10.35
CA LEU A 178 -4.29 0.57 -11.51
C LEU A 178 -3.60 -0.53 -12.32
N ARG A 179 -4.40 -1.39 -12.96
CA ARG A 179 -3.98 -2.42 -13.91
C ARG A 179 -4.40 -2.09 -15.34
N VAL A 180 -4.67 -0.81 -15.61
CA VAL A 180 -5.07 -0.28 -16.93
C VAL A 180 -4.13 0.86 -17.32
N LEU A 181 -3.70 0.90 -18.58
CA LEU A 181 -2.84 1.95 -19.11
C LEU A 181 -3.65 3.00 -19.86
N ALA A 182 -3.66 4.23 -19.35
CA ALA A 182 -4.30 5.40 -19.96
C ALA A 182 -3.42 6.66 -19.77
N ASN A 183 -3.85 7.83 -20.26
CA ASN A 183 -3.15 9.09 -19.96
C ASN A 183 -3.39 9.53 -18.50
N GLY A 184 -2.58 10.48 -18.01
CA GLY A 184 -2.62 10.90 -16.60
C GLY A 184 -4.00 11.37 -16.13
N ARG A 185 -4.75 12.09 -16.97
CA ARG A 185 -6.11 12.56 -16.66
C ARG A 185 -7.09 11.42 -16.46
N GLU A 186 -7.07 10.43 -17.35
CA GLU A 186 -7.92 9.25 -17.24
C GLU A 186 -7.52 8.40 -16.04
N MET A 187 -6.22 8.23 -15.78
CA MET A 187 -5.72 7.51 -14.61
C MET A 187 -6.20 8.17 -13.31
N ALA A 188 -6.09 9.49 -13.20
CA ALA A 188 -6.61 10.24 -12.04
C ALA A 188 -8.13 10.10 -11.88
N ARG A 189 -8.89 10.13 -12.98
CA ARG A 189 -10.33 9.89 -12.97
C ARG A 189 -10.65 8.48 -12.47
N TRP A 190 -9.95 7.46 -12.96
CA TRP A 190 -10.22 6.07 -12.58
C TRP A 190 -9.89 5.79 -11.12
N ARG A 191 -8.79 6.31 -10.60
CA ARG A 191 -8.49 6.26 -9.16
C ARG A 191 -9.63 6.85 -8.34
N LYS A 192 -10.06 8.07 -8.67
CA LYS A 192 -11.17 8.75 -7.98
C LYS A 192 -12.47 7.95 -8.01
N VAL A 193 -12.81 7.32 -9.14
CA VAL A 193 -14.03 6.50 -9.26
C VAL A 193 -13.99 5.29 -8.33
N LEU A 194 -12.86 4.58 -8.26
CA LEU A 194 -12.72 3.40 -7.38
C LEU A 194 -12.66 3.81 -5.90
N GLU A 195 -11.95 4.89 -5.58
CA GLU A 195 -11.82 5.45 -4.23
C GLU A 195 -13.18 5.88 -3.68
N GLN A 196 -14.00 6.58 -4.47
CA GLN A 196 -15.34 7.00 -4.07
C GLN A 196 -16.23 5.81 -3.73
N SER A 197 -16.17 4.73 -4.51
CA SER A 197 -16.93 3.51 -4.21
C SER A 197 -16.45 2.84 -2.92
N ALA A 198 -15.13 2.71 -2.76
CA ALA A 198 -14.51 2.14 -1.57
C ALA A 198 -14.92 2.91 -0.30
N ILE A 199 -14.79 4.23 -0.32
CA ILE A 199 -15.15 5.11 0.81
C ILE A 199 -16.65 5.01 1.11
N ALA A 200 -17.52 5.00 0.09
CA ALA A 200 -18.96 4.92 0.27
C ALA A 200 -19.40 3.62 0.98
N ALA A 201 -18.74 2.49 0.67
CA ALA A 201 -19.06 1.20 1.26
C ALA A 201 -18.81 1.14 2.77
N THR A 202 -17.84 1.91 3.27
CA THR A 202 -17.47 1.91 4.71
C THR A 202 -18.62 2.31 5.63
N ARG A 203 -19.60 3.06 5.12
CA ARG A 203 -20.82 3.45 5.86
C ARG A 203 -21.66 2.26 6.31
N ALA A 204 -21.56 1.13 5.61
CA ALA A 204 -22.29 -0.09 5.91
C ALA A 204 -21.43 -1.11 6.70
N TRP A 205 -20.18 -0.76 7.01
CA TRP A 205 -19.27 -1.64 7.72
C TRP A 205 -19.44 -1.51 9.24
N GLN A 206 -19.25 -2.63 9.91
CA GLN A 206 -19.31 -2.77 11.35
C GLN A 206 -18.21 -3.74 11.81
N PHE A 207 -17.56 -3.37 12.89
CA PHE A 207 -16.49 -4.14 13.52
C PHE A 207 -16.76 -4.31 15.01
N THR A 208 -16.03 -5.24 15.62
CA THR A 208 -15.96 -5.41 17.06
C THR A 208 -14.52 -5.14 17.50
N PRO A 209 -14.26 -4.03 18.20
CA PRO A 209 -12.95 -3.79 18.79
C PRO A 209 -12.57 -4.91 19.77
N SER A 210 -11.31 -5.33 19.75
CA SER A 210 -10.80 -6.35 20.67
C SER A 210 -10.67 -5.78 22.08
N ALA A 211 -11.10 -6.56 23.08
CA ALA A 211 -11.03 -6.18 24.49
C ALA A 211 -9.59 -6.10 25.05
N ASN A 212 -8.62 -6.70 24.34
CA ASN A 212 -7.22 -6.79 24.75
C ASN A 212 -6.37 -5.61 24.30
N ASP A 213 -6.97 -4.54 23.75
CA ASP A 213 -6.21 -3.37 23.29
C ASP A 213 -5.93 -2.39 24.46
N PRO A 214 -4.68 -2.22 24.92
CA PRO A 214 -4.35 -1.56 26.18
C PRO A 214 -4.68 -0.06 26.24
N LYS A 215 -5.05 0.60 25.14
CA LYS A 215 -5.59 1.96 25.17
C LYS A 215 -6.60 2.10 24.04
N HIS A 216 -7.79 2.63 24.34
CA HIS A 216 -8.46 3.49 23.37
C HIS A 216 -7.42 4.55 22.97
N PRO A 217 -6.82 4.54 21.76
CA PRO A 217 -6.18 5.76 21.31
C PRO A 217 -7.32 6.77 21.35
N GLU A 218 -7.13 7.97 21.88
CA GLU A 218 -8.23 8.93 22.12
C GLU A 218 -9.07 9.26 20.86
N GLY A 219 -8.73 8.71 19.68
CA GLY A 219 -9.52 8.70 18.46
C GLY A 219 -10.02 7.34 17.92
N GLY A 220 -9.72 6.17 18.47
CA GLY A 220 -10.17 4.85 17.94
C GLY A 220 -9.13 4.11 17.07
N TRP A 221 -9.55 2.99 16.47
CA TRP A 221 -8.65 2.01 15.82
C TRP A 221 -8.48 2.30 14.33
N THR A 222 -7.24 2.31 13.83
CA THR A 222 -6.97 2.61 12.41
C THR A 222 -6.51 1.38 11.64
N SER A 223 -7.34 0.81 10.77
CA SER A 223 -6.91 -0.33 9.94
C SER A 223 -6.81 0.04 8.47
N ARG A 224 -5.84 -0.56 7.80
CA ARG A 224 -5.70 -0.56 6.35
C ARG A 224 -6.47 -1.74 5.76
N VAL A 225 -7.21 -1.46 4.70
CA VAL A 225 -8.12 -2.36 4.03
C VAL A 225 -7.92 -2.26 2.53
N PRO A 226 -7.24 -3.24 1.91
CA PRO A 226 -7.14 -3.29 0.47
C PRO A 226 -8.46 -3.76 -0.17
N ILE A 227 -8.88 -3.09 -1.23
CA ILE A 227 -10.11 -3.37 -1.95
C ILE A 227 -9.75 -3.60 -3.41
N ASP A 228 -9.85 -4.85 -3.84
CA ASP A 228 -9.51 -5.25 -5.20
C ASP A 228 -10.74 -5.20 -6.13
N TYR A 229 -10.69 -4.27 -7.08
CA TYR A 229 -11.65 -4.20 -8.18
C TYR A 229 -11.09 -4.96 -9.39
N SER A 230 -11.46 -6.23 -9.49
CA SER A 230 -11.04 -7.11 -10.59
C SER A 230 -12.22 -7.79 -11.25
N LEU A 231 -12.25 -7.79 -12.58
CA LEU A 231 -13.18 -8.61 -13.34
C LEU A 231 -12.71 -10.07 -13.30
N ALA A 232 -13.63 -11.03 -13.27
CA ALA A 232 -13.29 -12.46 -13.08
C ALA A 232 -12.23 -12.96 -14.08
N ARG A 233 -12.28 -12.49 -15.32
CA ARG A 233 -11.33 -12.83 -16.40
C ARG A 233 -9.92 -12.23 -16.24
N GLN A 234 -9.71 -11.36 -15.26
CA GLN A 234 -8.46 -10.64 -15.02
C GLN A 234 -7.76 -11.09 -13.72
N ARG A 235 -8.21 -12.18 -13.09
CA ARG A 235 -7.54 -12.70 -11.88
C ARG A 235 -6.36 -13.58 -12.30
N PRO A 236 -5.12 -13.23 -11.96
CA PRO A 236 -3.95 -14.01 -12.32
C PRO A 236 -3.86 -15.27 -11.45
N GLY A 237 -3.13 -16.27 -11.95
CA GLY A 237 -2.67 -17.38 -11.11
C GLY A 237 -1.55 -16.94 -10.17
N TYR A 238 -1.33 -17.68 -9.09
CA TYR A 238 -0.16 -17.48 -8.24
C TYR A 238 1.14 -17.66 -9.04
N GLY A 239 2.14 -16.81 -8.79
CA GLY A 239 3.40 -16.81 -9.56
C GLY A 239 3.32 -16.09 -10.91
N THR A 240 2.18 -15.48 -11.26
CA THR A 240 2.03 -14.76 -12.54
C THR A 240 2.32 -13.27 -12.36
N TRP A 241 3.18 -12.74 -13.23
CA TRP A 241 3.47 -11.31 -13.32
C TRP A 241 2.31 -10.55 -13.97
N GLU A 242 2.00 -9.38 -13.42
CA GLU A 242 0.92 -8.53 -13.90
C GLU A 242 1.36 -7.09 -14.16
N PRO A 243 0.72 -6.39 -15.12
CA PRO A 243 0.92 -4.97 -15.29
C PRO A 243 0.48 -4.22 -14.03
N TYR A 244 1.31 -3.29 -13.58
CA TYR A 244 1.13 -2.55 -12.36
C TYR A 244 1.50 -1.08 -12.60
N ILE A 245 0.58 -0.18 -12.27
CA ILE A 245 0.85 1.26 -12.31
C ILE A 245 0.51 1.84 -10.94
N PRO A 246 1.52 2.22 -10.14
CA PRO A 246 1.31 2.73 -8.80
C PRO A 246 0.52 4.05 -8.84
N GLY A 247 -0.35 4.25 -7.84
CA GLY A 247 -0.90 5.57 -7.54
C GLY A 247 0.04 6.39 -6.67
N PRO A 248 -0.15 7.73 -6.61
CA PRO A 248 0.54 8.53 -5.61
C PRO A 248 0.11 8.06 -4.21
N HIS A 249 1.07 7.97 -3.30
CA HIS A 249 0.81 7.74 -1.89
C HIS A 249 0.45 9.07 -1.21
N MET A 250 -0.70 9.10 -0.56
CA MET A 250 -1.22 10.24 0.18
C MET A 250 -1.31 9.88 1.66
N PRO A 251 -0.73 10.67 2.57
CA PRO A 251 -0.87 10.41 3.99
C PRO A 251 -2.30 10.75 4.45
N ALA A 252 -2.91 9.89 5.27
CA ALA A 252 -4.21 10.20 5.87
C ALA A 252 -4.07 11.41 6.84
N PRO A 253 -4.99 12.39 6.81
CA PRO A 253 -4.86 13.61 7.60
C PRO A 253 -4.81 13.42 9.12
N TRP A 254 -5.28 12.27 9.63
CA TRP A 254 -5.29 11.95 11.05
C TRP A 254 -4.13 11.05 11.50
N LEU A 255 -3.34 10.53 10.56
CA LEU A 255 -2.17 9.73 10.91
C LEU A 255 -0.98 10.64 11.21
N ARG A 256 -0.24 10.29 12.25
CA ARG A 256 1.03 10.96 12.54
C ARG A 256 2.04 10.67 11.41
N PRO A 257 2.94 11.60 11.08
CA PRO A 257 3.89 11.43 9.98
C PRO A 257 4.71 10.15 10.05
N GLU A 258 5.11 9.69 11.24
CA GLU A 258 5.86 8.46 11.47
C GLU A 258 5.06 7.17 11.15
N LEU A 259 3.74 7.21 11.29
CA LEU A 259 2.84 6.11 10.93
C LEU A 259 2.43 6.17 9.46
N ALA A 260 2.31 7.39 8.93
CA ALA A 260 2.09 7.65 7.51
C ALA A 260 3.33 7.34 6.66
N ARG A 261 4.51 7.25 7.29
CA ARG A 261 5.79 6.86 6.69
C ARG A 261 5.95 5.37 6.47
N ALA A 262 4.94 4.54 6.77
CA ALA A 262 4.93 3.15 6.36
C ALA A 262 4.99 3.09 4.83
N GLN A 263 6.21 3.11 4.29
CA GLN A 263 6.45 3.02 2.87
C GLN A 263 5.94 1.65 2.41
N ASP A 264 5.20 1.71 1.32
CA ASP A 264 4.74 0.57 0.56
C ASP A 264 3.64 -0.27 1.22
N VAL A 265 2.41 0.20 1.03
CA VAL A 265 1.16 -0.35 1.60
C VAL A 265 0.56 -1.50 0.78
N ASP A 266 1.15 -1.78 -0.38
CA ASP A 266 0.42 -2.38 -1.48
C ASP A 266 0.62 -3.89 -1.66
N ALA A 267 1.35 -4.54 -0.76
CA ALA A 267 1.43 -6.00 -0.65
C ALA A 267 0.18 -6.60 0.00
N ALA A 268 -0.58 -5.79 0.74
CA ALA A 268 -1.69 -6.24 1.56
C ALA A 268 -2.80 -6.91 0.73
N GLN A 269 -3.45 -7.92 1.31
CA GLN A 269 -4.48 -8.71 0.65
C GLN A 269 -5.83 -8.01 0.66
N SER A 270 -6.62 -8.17 -0.40
CA SER A 270 -7.98 -7.64 -0.37
C SER A 270 -8.86 -8.34 0.66
N GLY A 271 -9.62 -7.55 1.42
CA GLY A 271 -10.51 -8.05 2.46
C GLY A 271 -9.83 -8.34 3.79
N THR A 272 -8.51 -8.17 3.92
CA THR A 272 -7.84 -8.24 5.23
C THR A 272 -7.86 -6.90 5.95
N LEU A 273 -7.87 -6.94 7.28
CA LEU A 273 -7.68 -5.78 8.14
C LEU A 273 -6.24 -5.78 8.64
N ALA A 274 -5.42 -4.84 8.17
CA ALA A 274 -4.07 -4.65 8.66
C ALA A 274 -4.05 -3.50 9.68
N PRO A 275 -3.72 -3.73 10.97
CA PRO A 275 -3.55 -2.67 11.95
C PRO A 275 -2.51 -1.62 11.52
N VAL A 276 -2.77 -0.35 11.81
CA VAL A 276 -1.84 0.77 11.58
C VAL A 276 -1.67 1.56 12.87
N GLY A 277 -0.52 1.40 13.52
CA GLY A 277 -0.20 2.10 14.76
C GLY A 277 0.73 1.31 15.67
N GLU A 278 0.81 1.72 16.93
CA GLU A 278 1.51 0.99 17.98
C GLU A 278 0.89 -0.39 18.17
N GLY A 279 1.71 -1.43 18.33
CA GLY A 279 1.25 -2.83 18.42
C GLY A 279 1.05 -3.54 17.07
N ALA A 280 1.06 -2.81 15.94
CA ALA A 280 1.11 -3.44 14.62
C ALA A 280 2.48 -4.06 14.33
N ILE A 281 2.51 -5.12 13.51
CA ILE A 281 3.77 -5.71 13.00
C ILE A 281 4.40 -4.71 12.02
N ARG A 282 5.46 -4.02 12.45
CA ARG A 282 6.12 -2.95 11.69
C ARG A 282 7.54 -3.32 11.34
N LEU A 283 7.82 -3.34 10.04
CA LEU A 283 9.17 -3.52 9.53
C LEU A 283 9.97 -2.22 9.72
N ARG A 284 11.19 -2.33 10.26
CA ARG A 284 12.15 -1.23 10.42
C ARG A 284 13.13 -1.15 9.26
N THR A 285 13.44 -2.28 8.65
CA THR A 285 14.30 -2.33 7.47
C THR A 285 13.63 -1.60 6.32
N ASP A 286 14.30 -0.58 5.79
CA ASP A 286 13.87 0.09 4.57
C ASP A 286 13.87 -0.91 3.41
N LEU A 287 12.73 -1.01 2.72
CA LEU A 287 12.61 -1.83 1.54
C LEU A 287 13.13 -1.04 0.34
N GLY A 288 14.03 -1.67 -0.41
CA GLY A 288 14.62 -1.09 -1.61
C GLY A 288 15.94 -0.35 -1.36
N GLN A 289 17.05 -1.08 -1.47
CA GLN A 289 17.97 -0.98 -2.62
C GLN A 289 18.68 -2.33 -2.79
N GLY A 290 18.43 -2.98 -3.92
CA GLY A 290 19.31 -3.99 -4.51
C GLY A 290 19.89 -3.42 -5.79
#